data_AF-A0A846T9N8-F1
#
_entry.id   AF-A0A846T9N8-F1
#
_cell.length_a   1.000
_cell.length_b   1.000
_cell.length_c   1.000
_cell.angle_alpha   90.00
_cell.angle_beta   90.00
_cell.angle_gamma   90.00
#
_symmetry.space_group_name_H-M   'P 1'
#
loop_
_entity.id
_entity.type
_entity.pdbx_description
1 polymer ?
#
loop_
_entity_poly.entity_id
_entity_poly.type
_entity_poly.pdbx_seq_one_letter_code
_entity_poly.pdbx_strand_id
1 'polypeptide(L)' 'MNETTELDAMKPEYDFSGGVRGKHYAAYQQGMSVILLDPDIAKIFRDSEAVNHALRMLINLAGNELKRNLDRTA' A
#
# COMPACT_ATOMS: atom_id res chain seq x y z
N MET A 1 10.07 29.44 -37.41
CA MET A 1 10.90 28.37 -36.82
C MET A 1 10.43 28.19 -35.39
N ASN A 2 10.04 26.98 -35.02
CA ASN A 2 9.23 26.70 -33.83
C ASN A 2 10.11 26.66 -32.56
N GLU A 3 9.96 27.64 -31.67
CA GLU A 3 10.63 27.70 -30.35
C GLU A 3 9.90 26.80 -29.35
N THR A 4 10.11 25.48 -29.42
CA THR A 4 9.46 24.53 -28.49
C THR A 4 10.42 23.50 -27.88
N THR A 5 11.74 23.72 -27.95
CA THR A 5 12.71 22.64 -27.67
C THR A 5 13.43 22.73 -26.31
N GLU A 6 13.35 23.85 -25.59
CA GLU A 6 14.09 24.02 -24.33
C GLU A 6 13.34 23.49 -23.09
N LEU A 7 12.01 23.45 -23.10
CA LEU A 7 11.21 23.08 -21.92
C LEU A 7 11.10 21.56 -21.69
N ASP A 8 11.33 20.76 -22.74
CA ASP A 8 11.27 19.29 -22.70
C ASP A 8 12.68 18.64 -22.64
N ALA A 9 13.72 19.48 -22.52
CA ALA A 9 15.08 19.01 -22.37
C ALA A 9 15.34 18.57 -20.92
N MET A 10 15.96 17.40 -20.79
CA MET A 10 16.39 16.84 -19.53
C MET A 10 17.42 17.75 -18.86
N LYS A 11 17.18 18.13 -17.60
CA LYS A 11 18.07 19.07 -16.92
C LYS A 11 19.47 18.47 -16.67
N PRO A 12 20.55 19.28 -16.70
CA PRO A 12 21.92 18.79 -16.52
C PRO A 12 22.19 18.06 -15.19
N GLU A 13 21.45 18.38 -14.12
CA GLU A 13 21.56 17.71 -12.83
C GLU A 13 21.06 16.25 -12.82
N TYR A 14 20.37 15.82 -13.87
CA TYR A 14 19.78 14.49 -13.96
C TYR A 14 20.70 13.52 -14.70
N ASP A 15 21.48 12.74 -13.95
CA ASP A 15 22.20 11.58 -14.48
C ASP A 15 21.41 10.27 -14.26
N PHE A 16 20.78 9.77 -15.32
CA PHE A 16 20.06 8.49 -15.31
C PHE A 16 20.88 7.34 -15.92
N SER A 17 22.17 7.53 -16.23
CA SER A 17 23.04 6.49 -16.79
C SER A 17 23.19 5.27 -15.87
N GLY A 18 23.03 5.45 -14.56
CA GLY A 18 23.00 4.38 -13.55
C GLY A 18 21.65 3.70 -13.35
N GLY A 19 20.64 4.01 -14.16
CA GLY A 19 19.29 3.47 -14.04
C GLY A 19 19.23 1.96 -14.34
N VAL A 20 18.81 1.15 -13.35
CA VAL A 20 18.58 -0.29 -13.54
C VAL A 20 17.10 -0.56 -13.76
N ARG A 21 16.74 -1.12 -14.93
CA ARG A 21 15.35 -1.50 -15.24
C ARG A 21 14.85 -2.53 -14.22
N GLY A 22 13.73 -2.21 -13.56
CA GLY A 22 13.11 -3.12 -12.61
C GLY A 22 13.82 -3.22 -11.25
N LYS A 23 14.64 -2.23 -10.85
CA LYS A 23 15.35 -2.21 -9.54
C LYS A 23 14.48 -2.59 -8.33
N HIS A 24 13.20 -2.23 -8.36
CA HIS A 24 12.24 -2.51 -7.29
C HIS A 24 11.16 -3.53 -7.68
N TYR A 25 11.24 -4.10 -8.89
CA TYR A 25 10.25 -5.03 -9.42
C TYR A 25 10.19 -6.32 -8.59
N ALA A 26 11.34 -6.86 -8.20
CA ALA A 26 11.39 -8.06 -7.37
C ALA A 26 10.76 -7.82 -5.98
N ALA A 27 11.02 -6.67 -5.36
CA ALA A 27 10.41 -6.30 -4.08
C ALA A 27 8.89 -6.11 -4.20
N TYR A 28 8.42 -5.57 -5.34
CA TYR A 28 7.00 -5.45 -5.64
C TYR A 28 6.33 -6.83 -5.84
N GLN A 29 7.03 -7.76 -6.51
CA GLN A 29 6.57 -9.13 -6.75
C GLN A 29 6.54 -10.02 -5.49
N GLN A 30 7.19 -9.61 -4.39
CA GLN A 30 7.16 -10.32 -3.10
C GLN A 30 5.81 -10.23 -2.36
N GLY A 31 4.77 -9.70 -3.00
CA GLY A 31 3.39 -9.88 -2.52
C GLY A 31 2.87 -8.73 -1.67
N MET A 32 3.13 -7.48 -2.06
CA MET A 32 2.38 -6.35 -1.50
C MET A 32 0.97 -6.32 -2.11
N SER A 33 -0.04 -6.63 -1.29
CA SER A 33 -1.43 -6.34 -1.63
C SER A 33 -1.69 -4.86 -1.34
N VAL A 34 -1.92 -4.07 -2.39
CA VAL A 34 -2.34 -2.67 -2.27
C VAL A 34 -3.86 -2.64 -2.20
N ILE A 35 -4.39 -2.22 -1.06
CA ILE A 35 -5.82 -2.10 -0.82
C ILE A 35 -6.14 -0.62 -0.67
N LEU A 36 -7.05 -0.12 -1.49
CA LEU A 36 -7.54 1.24 -1.39
C LEU A 36 -8.58 1.32 -0.27
N LEU A 37 -8.39 2.25 0.65
CA LEU A 37 -9.38 2.58 1.67
C LEU A 37 -10.31 3.67 1.15
N ASP A 38 -11.56 3.63 1.58
CA ASP A 38 -12.48 4.74 1.33
C ASP A 38 -11.98 6.03 1.99
N PRO A 39 -12.25 7.21 1.40
CA PRO A 39 -11.67 8.48 1.86
C PRO A 39 -12.02 8.88 3.29
N ASP A 40 -13.17 8.45 3.79
CA ASP A 40 -13.60 8.65 5.18
C ASP A 40 -12.80 7.79 6.15
N ILE A 41 -12.57 6.52 5.83
CA ILE A 41 -11.75 5.60 6.62
C ILE A 41 -10.27 6.03 6.61
N ALA A 42 -9.76 6.43 5.46
CA ALA A 42 -8.38 6.90 5.32
C ALA A 42 -8.07 8.14 6.18
N LYS A 43 -9.07 8.97 6.49
CA LYS A 43 -8.90 10.14 7.38
C LYS A 43 -8.76 9.76 8.85
N ILE A 44 -9.21 8.57 9.25
CA ILE A 44 -9.20 8.12 10.64
C ILE A 44 -7.82 7.56 11.00
N PHE A 45 -7.17 6.87 10.08
CA PHE A 45 -5.91 6.17 10.34
C PHE A 45 -4.70 6.97 9.87
N ARG A 46 -3.66 7.00 10.71
CA ARG A 46 -2.40 7.70 10.42
C ARG A 46 -1.53 6.98 9.39
N ASP A 47 -1.50 5.66 9.44
CA ASP A 47 -0.65 4.80 8.60
C ASP A 47 -1.22 3.39 8.47
N SER A 48 -0.57 2.58 7.63
CA SER A 48 -0.93 1.19 7.37
C SER A 48 -0.74 0.26 8.58
N GLU A 49 0.13 0.62 9.53
CA GLU A 49 0.34 -0.17 10.75
C GLU A 49 -0.91 -0.10 11.62
N ALA A 50 -1.45 1.11 11.84
CA ALA A 50 -2.66 1.34 12.61
C ALA A 50 -3.88 0.61 12.00
N VAL A 51 -4.03 0.66 10.66
CA VAL A 51 -5.11 -0.05 9.94
C VAL A 51 -4.99 -1.56 10.16
N ASN A 52 -3.80 -2.13 9.93
CA ASN A 52 -3.58 -3.56 10.04
C ASN A 52 -3.76 -4.06 11.48
N HIS A 53 -3.37 -3.27 12.46
CA HIS A 53 -3.60 -3.59 13.87
C HIS A 53 -5.10 -3.68 14.19
N ALA A 54 -5.90 -2.69 13.76
CA ALA A 54 -7.35 -2.70 13.97
C ALA A 54 -8.03 -3.91 13.30
N LEU A 55 -7.64 -4.23 12.06
CA LEU A 55 -8.19 -5.39 11.34
C LEU A 55 -7.87 -6.72 12.05
N ARG A 56 -6.65 -6.88 12.57
CA ARG A 56 -6.26 -8.07 13.35
C ARG A 56 -7.08 -8.20 14.64
N MET A 57 -7.34 -7.09 15.33
CA MET A 57 -8.21 -7.10 16.50
C MET A 57 -9.63 -7.57 16.16
N LEU A 58 -10.19 -7.09 15.05
CA LEU A 58 -11.51 -7.51 14.57
C LEU A 58 -11.55 -9.00 14.24
N ILE A 59 -10.52 -9.51 13.56
CA ILE A 59 -10.39 -10.95 13.25
C ILE A 59 -10.38 -11.78 14.54
N ASN A 60 -9.60 -11.36 15.54
CA ASN A 60 -9.54 -12.06 16.83
C ASN A 60 -10.88 -12.04 17.57
N LEU A 61 -11.56 -10.89 17.60
CA LEU A 61 -12.87 -10.77 18.23
C LEU A 61 -13.90 -11.67 17.55
N ALA A 62 -14.00 -11.61 16.22
CA ALA A 62 -14.91 -12.44 15.44
C ALA A 62 -14.62 -13.95 15.63
N GLY A 63 -13.33 -14.34 15.62
CA GLY A 63 -12.93 -15.72 15.88
C GLY A 63 -13.32 -16.21 17.27
N ASN A 64 -13.21 -15.36 18.29
CA ASN A 64 -13.61 -15.69 19.65
C ASN A 64 -15.14 -15.79 19.82
N GLU A 65 -15.90 -14.93 19.15
CA GLU A 65 -17.37 -15.04 19.13
C GLU A 65 -17.84 -16.33 18.47
N LEU A 66 -17.23 -16.74 17.36
CA LEU A 66 -17.60 -17.97 16.67
C LEU A 66 -17.35 -19.21 17.55
N LYS A 67 -16.20 -19.26 18.23
CA LYS A 67 -15.88 -20.35 19.18
C LYS A 67 -16.89 -20.41 20.33
N ARG A 68 -17.20 -19.28 20.97
CA ARG A 68 -18.21 -19.22 22.05
C ARG A 68 -19.58 -19.72 21.60
N ASN A 69 -19.98 -19.43 20.36
CA ASN A 69 -21.28 -19.86 19.85
C ASN A 69 -21.31 -21.37 19.55
N LEU A 70 -20.20 -21.93 19.06
CA LEU A 70 -20.06 -23.38 18.85
C LEU A 70 -20.11 -24.15 20.18
N ASP A 71 -19.44 -23.65 21.21
CA ASP A 71 -19.44 -24.24 22.56
C ASP A 71 -20.82 -24.18 23.25
N ARG A 72 -21.69 -23.27 22.81
CA ARG A 72 -23.09 -23.14 23.30
C ARG A 72 -24.07 -24.08 22.60
N THR A 73 -23.71 -24.56 21.41
CA THR A 73 -24.56 -25.45 20.60
C THR A 73 -24.25 -26.93 20.78
N ALA A 74 -23.19 -27.27 21.54
CA ALA A 74 -22.82 -28.63 21.93
C ALA A 74 -23.33 -28.95 23.34
#